data_AF-A0A7Z7BUY0-F1
#
_entry.id   AF-A0A7Z7BUY0-F1
#
_cell.length_a   1.000
_cell.length_b   1.000
_cell.length_c   1.000
_cell.angle_alpha   90.00
_cell.angle_beta   90.00
_cell.angle_gamma   90.00
#
_symmetry.space_group_name_H-M   'P 1'
#
loop_
_entity.id
_entity.type
_entity.pdbx_description
1 polymer ?
#
loop_
_entity_poly.entity_id
_entity_poly.type
_entity_poly.pdbx_seq_one_letter_code
_entity_poly.pdbx_strand_id
1 'polypeptide(L)'
;MRRRRGDGERHGMPRRVSAARRPGLLPRIVAAVASALVAVTALAGCATGDVAAGARFVTSPLVRYSAVLWPFPLELVGAEPGARLRLTARLATAHGTWTSAATYTVPASGTLDLAAARPQLAPFTEPDSAGLFWTLRGPQLSGEAAARQWMRDTIRVTVAASDAGRVVASRSFELDGLASSLAVRTIYTRDLRPAIDPRLPRQTHEDVALATFYSAASLEHPQTPVVLMFDDARPGASGDYVAPVIAQFGASVLRIPVAAAADGVRSTGIVADTTVQAVFDWLSERPDIEQDRVFVYGTGAAEQLAVWAATRFPSRIHGLFVAGGAPALLCLPAARVAPVFEDSSGLPCLTDAETVVPSAVPSIDGVDGPVVLACGTQDATLPSSCAWQRSLAATREPRPGDRTIYADGATHPVSVPPGLPIALPATGGQPTEKARIAFWNAVGRDLLRAVLG
;
A
#
# COMPACT_ATOMS: atom_id res chain seq x y z
N MET A 1 34.80 -53.05 -23.17
CA MET A 1 34.34 -53.22 -24.57
C MET A 1 33.56 -51.99 -25.01
N ARG A 2 33.87 -51.53 -26.23
CA ARG A 2 33.17 -50.55 -27.10
C ARG A 2 33.10 -49.04 -26.73
N ARG A 3 33.69 -48.30 -27.67
CA ARG A 3 33.83 -46.84 -27.89
C ARG A 3 32.55 -46.19 -28.44
N ARG A 4 32.40 -44.88 -28.20
CA ARG A 4 31.97 -43.78 -29.13
C ARG A 4 31.98 -42.50 -28.29
N ARG A 5 32.81 -41.46 -28.46
CA ARG A 5 33.30 -40.68 -29.60
C ARG A 5 32.17 -40.09 -30.46
N GLY A 6 31.99 -38.78 -30.30
CA GLY A 6 31.14 -37.90 -31.10
C GLY A 6 31.56 -36.46 -30.86
N ASP A 7 32.53 -36.01 -31.65
CA ASP A 7 32.91 -34.61 -31.84
C ASP A 7 31.74 -33.85 -32.49
N GLY A 8 31.50 -32.61 -32.06
CA GLY A 8 30.47 -31.71 -32.58
C GLY A 8 31.02 -30.30 -32.71
N GLU A 9 31.10 -29.83 -33.94
CA GLU A 9 31.91 -28.73 -34.42
C GLU A 9 31.54 -27.31 -33.95
N ARG A 10 32.58 -26.47 -34.06
CA ARG A 10 32.61 -25.03 -33.91
C ARG A 10 31.72 -24.34 -34.96
N HIS A 11 30.97 -23.32 -34.54
CA HIS A 11 30.55 -22.23 -35.40
C HIS A 11 31.05 -20.90 -34.81
N GLY A 12 32.14 -20.40 -35.39
CA GLY A 12 32.60 -19.04 -35.17
C GLY A 12 31.77 -18.07 -36.01
N MET A 13 31.22 -17.03 -35.38
CA MET A 13 30.72 -15.86 -36.07
C MET A 13 31.71 -14.69 -35.94
N PRO A 14 31.83 -13.84 -36.97
CA PRO A 14 32.91 -12.88 -37.11
C PRO A 14 32.71 -11.62 -36.26
N ARG A 15 33.78 -11.24 -35.56
CA ARG A 15 33.99 -9.89 -35.02
C ARG A 15 34.10 -8.90 -36.18
N ARG A 16 33.16 -7.96 -36.28
CA ARG A 16 33.36 -6.72 -37.05
C ARG A 16 34.07 -5.70 -36.17
N VAL A 17 35.30 -5.42 -36.55
CA VAL A 17 36.14 -4.33 -36.07
C VAL A 17 35.72 -3.07 -36.81
N SER A 18 35.13 -2.10 -36.11
CA SER A 18 34.92 -0.75 -36.63
C SER A 18 36.10 0.12 -36.22
N ALA A 19 37.00 0.35 -37.18
CA ALA A 19 38.16 1.21 -37.03
C ALA A 19 37.77 2.70 -37.07
N ALA A 20 38.41 3.46 -36.18
CA ALA A 20 38.41 4.91 -36.13
C ALA A 20 39.00 5.55 -37.40
N ARG A 21 38.46 6.71 -37.82
CA ARG A 21 39.22 7.73 -38.54
C ARG A 21 38.70 9.15 -38.26
N ARG A 22 39.54 9.84 -37.49
CA ARG A 22 39.89 11.26 -37.31
C ARG A 22 39.04 12.40 -37.92
N PRO A 23 39.01 13.55 -37.20
CA PRO A 23 38.44 14.82 -37.67
C PRO A 23 39.44 15.60 -38.53
N GLY A 24 38.94 16.28 -39.57
CA GLY A 24 39.67 17.28 -40.33
C GLY A 24 39.09 18.67 -40.05
N LEU A 25 39.96 19.56 -39.55
CA LEU A 25 39.71 20.97 -39.26
C LEU A 25 40.19 21.84 -40.43
N LEU A 26 39.38 22.87 -40.75
CA LEU A 26 39.73 24.22 -41.27
C LEU A 26 40.15 24.36 -42.77
N PRO A 27 40.13 25.58 -43.37
CA PRO A 27 39.12 26.66 -43.29
C PRO A 27 38.95 27.52 -44.59
N ARG A 28 38.14 28.60 -44.48
CA ARG A 28 38.24 29.94 -45.16
C ARG A 28 37.56 30.13 -46.54
N ILE A 29 36.53 31.03 -46.62
CA ILE A 29 36.56 32.44 -47.13
C ILE A 29 36.39 32.44 -48.68
N VAL A 30 35.54 33.20 -49.40
CA VAL A 30 34.74 34.43 -49.20
C VAL A 30 33.76 34.58 -50.39
N ALA A 31 32.60 35.22 -50.20
CA ALA A 31 31.96 36.19 -51.13
C ALA A 31 30.53 36.49 -50.60
N ALA A 32 30.30 37.59 -49.89
CA ALA A 32 30.07 38.96 -50.39
C ALA A 32 28.66 39.19 -50.98
N VAL A 33 27.82 39.79 -50.14
CA VAL A 33 26.89 40.93 -50.42
C VAL A 33 25.97 40.82 -51.63
N ALA A 34 24.70 40.45 -51.37
CA ALA A 34 23.46 41.03 -51.91
C ALA A 34 22.32 40.10 -51.44
N SER A 35 21.47 40.46 -50.49
CA SER A 35 20.26 41.22 -50.80
C SER A 35 19.57 41.59 -49.49
N ALA A 36 19.60 42.87 -49.15
CA ALA A 36 18.69 43.47 -48.19
C ALA A 36 17.38 43.76 -48.91
N LEU A 37 16.37 42.87 -48.83
CA LEU A 37 14.94 43.21 -48.98
C LEU A 37 13.96 42.04 -48.70
N VAL A 38 14.17 41.20 -47.67
CA VAL A 38 13.14 40.20 -47.23
C VAL A 38 13.02 40.08 -45.69
N ALA A 39 13.78 40.86 -44.91
CA ALA A 39 13.90 40.68 -43.46
C ALA A 39 12.92 41.54 -42.61
N VAL A 40 11.63 41.59 -42.98
CA VAL A 40 10.56 42.13 -42.09
C VAL A 40 9.36 41.18 -41.94
N THR A 41 9.25 40.10 -42.72
CA THR A 41 8.12 39.14 -42.62
C THR A 41 8.45 37.84 -41.88
N ALA A 42 9.68 37.66 -41.37
CA ALA A 42 10.11 36.43 -40.67
C ALA A 42 10.07 36.52 -39.13
N LEU A 43 9.45 37.56 -38.56
CA LEU A 43 9.18 37.67 -37.11
C LEU A 43 7.69 37.50 -36.75
N ALA A 44 6.84 37.16 -37.72
CA ALA A 44 5.60 36.44 -37.43
C ALA A 44 5.96 34.96 -37.15
N GLY A 45 6.79 34.75 -36.12
CA GLY A 45 6.98 33.43 -35.56
C GLY A 45 5.60 32.90 -35.21
N CYS A 46 5.27 31.77 -35.79
CA CYS A 46 4.07 31.00 -35.49
C CYS A 46 4.03 30.74 -33.99
N ALA A 47 3.47 31.68 -33.23
CA ALA A 47 2.65 31.31 -32.11
C ALA A 47 1.56 30.46 -32.75
N THR A 48 1.75 29.14 -32.72
CA THR A 48 0.63 28.22 -32.62
C THR A 48 -0.14 28.72 -31.41
N GLY A 49 -1.02 29.70 -31.64
CA GLY A 49 -2.07 30.03 -30.71
C GLY A 49 -2.82 28.73 -30.61
N ASP A 50 -2.49 27.96 -29.57
CA ASP A 50 -3.26 26.82 -29.15
C ASP A 50 -4.70 27.30 -29.20
N VAL A 51 -5.45 26.80 -30.19
CA VAL A 51 -6.89 27.00 -30.30
C VAL A 51 -7.39 26.80 -28.89
N ALA A 52 -7.92 27.86 -28.26
CA ALA A 52 -8.19 27.94 -26.83
C ALA A 52 -8.89 26.65 -26.40
N ALA A 53 -8.08 25.68 -25.99
CA ALA A 53 -8.55 24.33 -25.83
C ALA A 53 -9.33 24.42 -24.54
N GLY A 54 -10.65 24.28 -24.66
CA GLY A 54 -11.58 24.46 -23.55
C GLY A 54 -11.19 23.63 -22.33
N ALA A 55 -11.91 23.86 -21.24
CA ALA A 55 -11.64 23.23 -19.95
C ALA A 55 -11.34 21.72 -20.10
N ARG A 56 -10.20 21.27 -19.58
CA ARG A 56 -9.77 19.86 -19.66
C ARG A 56 -8.96 19.44 -18.45
N PHE A 57 -9.10 18.18 -18.07
CA PHE A 57 -8.31 17.61 -16.98
C PHE A 57 -6.93 17.17 -17.46
N VAL A 58 -5.90 17.68 -16.82
CA VAL A 58 -4.50 17.32 -17.06
C VAL A 58 -4.00 16.52 -15.85
N THR A 59 -3.20 15.49 -16.15
CA THR A 59 -2.48 14.70 -15.16
C THR A 59 -1.08 14.42 -15.67
N SER A 60 -0.18 14.02 -14.78
CA SER A 60 1.16 13.60 -15.17
C SER A 60 1.09 12.33 -16.06
N PRO A 61 1.77 12.31 -17.23
CA PRO A 61 1.68 11.21 -18.20
C PRO A 61 2.37 9.90 -17.77
N LEU A 62 3.17 9.92 -16.71
CA LEU A 62 4.02 8.79 -16.30
C LEU A 62 3.47 7.97 -15.12
N VAL A 63 2.22 8.20 -14.71
CA VAL A 63 1.65 7.56 -13.52
C VAL A 63 0.69 6.44 -13.95
N ARG A 64 1.00 5.19 -13.57
CA ARG A 64 -0.01 4.11 -13.57
C ARG A 64 -1.00 4.40 -12.45
N TYR A 65 -2.28 4.35 -12.76
CA TYR A 65 -3.32 4.59 -11.77
C TYR A 65 -3.74 3.27 -11.13
N SER A 66 -3.55 3.16 -9.82
CA SER A 66 -4.12 2.08 -9.02
C SER A 66 -5.29 2.60 -8.19
N ALA A 67 -6.19 1.70 -7.81
CA ALA A 67 -7.30 2.04 -6.90
C ALA A 67 -6.82 2.47 -5.49
N VAL A 68 -5.56 2.18 -5.15
CA VAL A 68 -4.89 2.48 -3.87
C VAL A 68 -3.54 3.15 -4.12
N LEU A 69 -2.99 3.86 -3.11
CA LEU A 69 -1.74 4.64 -3.17
C LEU A 69 -1.83 5.89 -4.07
N TRP A 70 -2.16 7.03 -3.45
CA TRP A 70 -2.43 8.31 -4.12
C TRP A 70 -1.51 9.38 -3.51
N PRO A 71 -0.78 10.14 -4.33
CA PRO A 71 -1.42 11.25 -5.03
C PRO A 71 -1.00 11.37 -6.50
N PHE A 72 -1.96 11.53 -7.41
CA PHE A 72 -1.65 12.15 -8.70
C PHE A 72 -2.05 13.63 -8.66
N PRO A 73 -1.24 14.51 -9.25
CA PRO A 73 -1.67 15.87 -9.53
C PRO A 73 -2.81 15.81 -10.55
N LEU A 74 -3.98 16.32 -10.15
CA LEU A 74 -5.13 16.49 -11.02
C LEU A 74 -5.41 17.97 -11.13
N GLU A 75 -5.20 18.48 -12.34
CA GLU A 75 -5.45 19.88 -12.67
C GLU A 75 -6.59 19.99 -13.67
N LEU A 76 -7.41 21.02 -13.54
CA LEU A 76 -8.33 21.45 -14.57
C LEU A 76 -7.79 22.75 -15.17
N VAL A 77 -7.37 22.69 -16.43
CA VAL A 77 -6.78 23.84 -17.16
C VAL A 77 -7.76 24.39 -18.19
N GLY A 78 -7.63 25.67 -18.54
CA GLY A 78 -8.47 26.32 -19.55
C GLY A 78 -9.92 26.51 -19.11
N ALA A 79 -10.17 26.52 -17.80
CA ALA A 79 -11.46 26.85 -17.23
C ALA A 79 -11.64 28.36 -17.15
N GLU A 80 -12.90 28.83 -17.22
CA GLU A 80 -13.21 30.26 -17.14
C GLU A 80 -12.81 30.81 -15.76
N PRO A 81 -11.91 31.81 -15.69
CA PRO A 81 -11.49 32.41 -14.43
C PRO A 81 -12.68 32.94 -13.60
N GLY A 82 -12.70 32.65 -12.31
CA GLY A 82 -13.79 33.05 -11.41
C GLY A 82 -15.04 32.17 -11.50
N ALA A 83 -15.14 31.26 -12.48
CA ALA A 83 -16.26 30.34 -12.58
C ALA A 83 -16.34 29.42 -11.35
N ARG A 84 -17.58 29.11 -10.95
CA ARG A 84 -17.85 28.17 -9.85
C ARG A 84 -18.17 26.80 -10.43
N LEU A 85 -17.19 25.92 -10.41
CA LEU A 85 -17.31 24.59 -11.00
C LEU A 85 -17.66 23.55 -9.96
N ARG A 86 -18.61 22.69 -10.30
CA ARG A 86 -18.89 21.45 -9.58
C ARG A 86 -18.16 20.30 -10.27
N LEU A 87 -17.19 19.73 -9.57
CA LEU A 87 -16.53 18.49 -9.94
C LEU A 87 -17.32 17.30 -9.40
N THR A 88 -17.55 16.29 -10.24
CA THR A 88 -18.20 15.04 -9.85
C THR A 88 -17.37 13.85 -10.29
N ALA A 89 -17.07 12.93 -9.39
CA ALA A 89 -16.54 11.61 -9.72
C ALA A 89 -17.68 10.60 -9.74
N ARG A 90 -17.72 9.74 -10.76
CA ARG A 90 -18.72 8.69 -10.92
C ARG A 90 -18.05 7.38 -11.33
N LEU A 91 -18.44 6.30 -10.69
CA LEU A 91 -18.04 4.93 -10.99
C LEU A 91 -19.29 4.07 -11.10
N ALA A 92 -19.44 3.33 -12.19
CA ALA A 92 -20.51 2.36 -12.37
C ALA A 92 -19.93 0.94 -12.27
N THR A 93 -20.53 0.11 -11.42
CA THR A 93 -20.10 -1.27 -11.15
C THR A 93 -21.29 -2.21 -11.29
N ALA A 94 -21.04 -3.52 -11.28
CA ALA A 94 -22.10 -4.53 -11.23
C ALA A 94 -22.99 -4.39 -9.97
N HIS A 95 -22.48 -3.78 -8.90
CA HIS A 95 -23.19 -3.60 -7.64
C HIS A 95 -23.98 -2.28 -7.57
N GLY A 96 -23.73 -1.34 -8.50
CA GLY A 96 -24.42 -0.06 -8.60
C GLY A 96 -23.48 1.11 -8.87
N THR A 97 -23.99 2.32 -8.68
CA THR A 97 -23.25 3.57 -8.96
C THR A 97 -22.66 4.14 -7.69
N TRP A 98 -21.38 4.50 -7.76
CA TRP A 98 -20.66 5.28 -6.77
C TRP A 98 -20.49 6.71 -7.25
N THR A 99 -20.66 7.69 -6.35
CA THR A 99 -20.51 9.11 -6.68
C THR A 99 -19.82 9.89 -5.57
N SER A 100 -19.09 10.94 -5.96
CA SER A 100 -18.62 12.01 -5.08
C SER A 100 -18.71 13.35 -5.81
N ALA A 101 -18.78 14.44 -5.06
CA ALA A 101 -18.78 15.79 -5.62
C ALA A 101 -18.04 16.79 -4.74
N ALA A 102 -17.43 17.78 -5.37
CA ALA A 102 -16.81 18.93 -4.73
C ALA A 102 -17.01 20.18 -5.60
N THR A 103 -17.18 21.34 -4.97
CA THR A 103 -17.33 22.63 -5.66
C THR A 103 -16.12 23.51 -5.43
N TYR A 104 -15.60 24.12 -6.48
CA TYR A 104 -14.43 24.99 -6.46
C TYR A 104 -14.70 26.29 -7.20
N THR A 105 -13.95 27.34 -6.87
CA THR A 105 -13.84 28.54 -7.72
C THR A 105 -12.55 28.46 -8.50
N VAL A 106 -12.63 28.67 -9.81
CA VAL A 106 -11.47 28.68 -10.70
C VAL A 106 -10.62 29.93 -10.43
N PRO A 107 -9.32 29.80 -10.17
CA PRO A 107 -8.43 30.94 -9.99
C PRO A 107 -8.34 31.85 -11.23
N ALA A 108 -7.79 33.05 -11.07
CA ALA A 108 -7.57 34.01 -12.15
C ALA A 108 -6.71 33.45 -13.31
N SER A 109 -5.88 32.45 -13.03
CA SER A 109 -5.04 31.76 -14.02
C SER A 109 -5.84 30.88 -14.99
N GLY A 110 -7.11 30.56 -14.69
CA GLY A 110 -7.89 29.57 -15.44
C GLY A 110 -7.44 28.12 -15.18
N THR A 111 -6.57 27.90 -14.19
CA THR A 111 -6.06 26.58 -13.77
C THR A 111 -6.45 26.31 -12.33
N LEU A 112 -7.20 25.22 -12.11
CA LEU A 112 -7.56 24.70 -10.81
C LEU A 112 -6.71 23.46 -10.50
N ASP A 113 -5.69 23.62 -9.65
CA ASP A 113 -4.91 22.52 -9.08
C ASP A 113 -5.59 21.99 -7.81
N LEU A 114 -6.06 20.74 -7.84
CA LEU A 114 -6.77 20.14 -6.71
C LEU A 114 -5.88 19.81 -5.50
N ALA A 115 -4.56 19.74 -5.68
CA ALA A 115 -3.64 19.57 -4.57
C ALA A 115 -3.47 20.86 -3.75
N ALA A 116 -3.75 22.03 -4.34
CA ALA A 116 -3.62 23.33 -3.69
C ALA A 116 -4.97 24.01 -3.42
N ALA A 117 -6.00 23.70 -4.21
CA ALA A 117 -7.30 24.36 -4.12
C ALA A 117 -8.15 23.81 -2.98
N ARG A 118 -8.68 24.73 -2.15
CA ARG A 118 -9.64 24.39 -1.11
C ARG A 118 -11.06 24.29 -1.69
N PRO A 119 -11.80 23.18 -1.48
CA PRO A 119 -13.19 23.11 -1.91
C PRO A 119 -14.09 24.04 -1.08
N GLN A 120 -15.10 24.61 -1.73
CA GLN A 120 -16.16 25.40 -1.07
C GLN A 120 -17.25 24.49 -0.47
N LEU A 121 -17.58 23.41 -1.18
CA LEU A 121 -18.58 22.43 -0.77
C LEU A 121 -18.07 21.06 -1.17
N ALA A 122 -17.69 20.24 -0.20
CA ALA A 122 -17.23 18.87 -0.39
C ALA A 122 -17.37 18.07 0.92
N PRO A 123 -17.26 16.73 0.89
CA PRO A 123 -17.17 15.90 2.10
C PRO A 123 -15.83 16.03 2.85
N PHE A 124 -14.93 16.87 2.35
CA PHE A 124 -13.60 17.18 2.88
C PHE A 124 -13.37 18.70 2.83
N THR A 125 -12.43 19.22 3.61
CA THR A 125 -12.34 20.67 3.88
C THR A 125 -10.99 21.31 3.51
N GLU A 126 -9.95 20.51 3.36
CA GLU A 126 -8.62 20.93 2.95
C GLU A 126 -8.33 20.48 1.50
N PRO A 127 -7.34 21.11 0.83
CA PRO A 127 -6.88 20.66 -0.49
C PRO A 127 -6.50 19.17 -0.49
N ASP A 128 -6.99 18.45 -1.50
CA ASP A 128 -6.80 17.02 -1.63
C ASP A 128 -7.12 16.57 -3.07
N SER A 129 -6.09 16.21 -3.83
CA SER A 129 -6.28 15.76 -5.22
C SER A 129 -6.96 14.40 -5.33
N ALA A 130 -6.88 13.58 -4.28
CA ALA A 130 -7.57 12.30 -4.17
C ALA A 130 -8.96 12.42 -3.52
N GLY A 131 -9.33 13.62 -3.05
CA GLY A 131 -10.56 13.95 -2.35
C GLY A 131 -11.80 13.30 -2.95
N LEU A 132 -11.97 13.41 -4.27
CA LEU A 132 -13.14 12.87 -5.00
C LEU A 132 -13.20 11.34 -5.05
N PHE A 133 -12.09 10.64 -4.81
CA PHE A 133 -11.98 9.19 -4.96
C PHE A 133 -12.25 8.47 -3.64
N TRP A 134 -11.56 8.84 -2.56
CA TRP A 134 -11.81 8.24 -1.24
C TRP A 134 -13.17 8.67 -0.63
N THR A 135 -13.77 9.74 -1.15
CA THR A 135 -15.14 10.14 -0.80
C THR A 135 -16.22 9.54 -1.69
N LEU A 136 -15.90 8.64 -2.62
CA LEU A 136 -16.93 7.93 -3.38
C LEU A 136 -17.92 7.25 -2.40
N ARG A 137 -19.21 7.40 -2.66
CA ARG A 137 -20.28 6.75 -1.91
C ARG A 137 -21.17 5.99 -2.88
N GLY A 138 -21.49 4.76 -2.52
CA GLY A 138 -22.27 3.86 -3.33
C GLY A 138 -22.96 2.78 -2.48
N PRO A 139 -23.42 1.71 -3.12
CA PRO A 139 -24.06 0.58 -2.46
C PRO A 139 -23.18 -0.04 -1.39
N GLN A 140 -23.81 -0.57 -0.33
CA GLN A 140 -23.09 -1.38 0.65
C GLN A 140 -22.64 -2.69 0.00
N LEU A 141 -21.36 -3.01 0.13
CA LEU A 141 -20.77 -4.25 -0.36
C LEU A 141 -20.49 -5.17 0.82
N SER A 142 -20.54 -6.48 0.58
CA SER A 142 -19.90 -7.44 1.49
C SER A 142 -18.39 -7.22 1.50
N GLY A 143 -17.71 -7.68 2.55
CA GLY A 143 -16.25 -7.57 2.64
C GLY A 143 -15.52 -8.18 1.44
N GLU A 144 -15.95 -9.36 1.00
CA GLU A 144 -15.42 -10.04 -0.20
C GLU A 144 -15.63 -9.22 -1.48
N ALA A 145 -16.83 -8.70 -1.69
CA ALA A 145 -17.15 -7.91 -2.87
C ALA A 145 -16.36 -6.59 -2.90
N ALA A 146 -16.19 -5.95 -1.74
CA ALA A 146 -15.35 -4.75 -1.61
C ALA A 146 -13.87 -5.07 -1.91
N ALA A 147 -13.31 -6.13 -1.32
CA ALA A 147 -11.93 -6.53 -1.58
C ALA A 147 -11.70 -6.84 -3.06
N ARG A 148 -12.61 -7.58 -3.70
CA ARG A 148 -12.54 -7.84 -5.14
C ARG A 148 -12.58 -6.56 -5.97
N GLN A 149 -13.57 -5.71 -5.74
CA GLN A 149 -13.76 -4.48 -6.53
C GLN A 149 -12.55 -3.55 -6.44
N TRP A 150 -12.01 -3.35 -5.24
CA TRP A 150 -10.94 -2.35 -5.02
C TRP A 150 -9.54 -2.91 -5.22
N MET A 151 -9.34 -4.22 -5.04
CA MET A 151 -7.99 -4.80 -5.08
C MET A 151 -7.75 -5.68 -6.29
N ARG A 152 -8.78 -6.21 -6.97
CA ARG A 152 -8.60 -7.15 -8.08
C ARG A 152 -9.11 -6.63 -9.41
N ASP A 153 -10.23 -5.92 -9.41
CA ASP A 153 -10.84 -5.44 -10.64
C ASP A 153 -10.15 -4.15 -11.14
N THR A 154 -10.15 -3.94 -12.46
CA THR A 154 -9.86 -2.62 -13.04
C THR A 154 -11.16 -1.82 -13.05
N ILE A 155 -11.18 -0.66 -12.41
CA ILE A 155 -12.36 0.18 -12.26
C ILE A 155 -12.23 1.47 -13.07
N ARG A 156 -13.27 1.82 -13.81
CA ARG A 156 -13.34 3.09 -14.56
C ARG A 156 -14.04 4.17 -13.75
N VAL A 157 -13.29 5.21 -13.36
CA VAL A 157 -13.85 6.39 -12.70
C VAL A 157 -13.89 7.55 -13.69
N THR A 158 -15.05 8.16 -13.90
CA THR A 158 -15.20 9.38 -14.70
C THR A 158 -15.30 10.59 -13.78
N VAL A 159 -14.40 11.56 -13.97
CA VAL A 159 -14.45 12.88 -13.33
C VAL A 159 -14.95 13.90 -14.35
N ALA A 160 -16.00 14.63 -14.00
CA ALA A 160 -16.58 15.69 -14.83
C ALA A 160 -16.58 17.03 -14.09
N ALA A 161 -16.25 18.10 -14.79
CA ALA A 161 -16.45 19.47 -14.32
C ALA A 161 -17.70 20.05 -14.98
N SER A 162 -18.57 20.65 -14.17
CA SER A 162 -19.81 21.26 -14.64
C SER A 162 -19.93 22.71 -14.15
N ASP A 163 -20.44 23.56 -15.04
CA ASP A 163 -20.82 24.94 -14.78
C ASP A 163 -22.32 25.11 -15.07
N ALA A 164 -23.08 25.60 -14.09
CA ALA A 164 -24.54 25.69 -14.16
C ALA A 164 -25.24 24.41 -14.69
N GLY A 165 -24.68 23.22 -14.38
CA GLY A 165 -25.18 21.92 -14.83
C GLY A 165 -24.71 21.47 -16.22
N ARG A 166 -24.05 22.33 -17.00
CA ARG A 166 -23.42 21.96 -18.27
C ARG A 166 -22.02 21.40 -18.03
N VAL A 167 -21.73 20.21 -18.54
CA VAL A 167 -20.39 19.63 -18.48
C VAL A 167 -19.44 20.44 -19.37
N VAL A 168 -18.40 21.01 -18.78
CA VAL A 168 -17.37 21.80 -19.48
C VAL A 168 -16.09 21.01 -19.71
N ALA A 169 -15.83 19.99 -18.89
CA ALA A 169 -14.70 19.08 -19.02
C ALA A 169 -15.09 17.68 -18.50
N SER A 170 -14.51 16.63 -19.06
CA SER A 170 -14.65 15.26 -18.54
C SER A 170 -13.40 14.45 -18.82
N ARG A 171 -13.06 13.55 -17.91
CA ARG A 171 -11.97 12.59 -18.08
C ARG A 171 -12.28 11.28 -17.35
N SER A 172 -11.92 10.17 -17.96
CA SER A 172 -12.03 8.84 -17.36
C SER A 172 -10.65 8.31 -16.99
N PHE A 173 -10.58 7.64 -15.84
CA PHE A 173 -9.41 6.97 -15.29
C PHE A 173 -9.71 5.48 -15.20
N GLU A 174 -8.80 4.65 -15.70
CA GLU A 174 -8.78 3.22 -15.40
C GLU A 174 -7.89 3.04 -14.18
N LEU A 175 -8.44 2.55 -13.07
CA LEU A 175 -7.70 2.30 -11.84
C LEU A 175 -7.54 0.79 -11.70
N ASP A 176 -6.32 0.30 -11.81
CA ASP A 176 -6.04 -1.13 -11.69
C ASP A 176 -6.03 -1.56 -10.21
N GLY A 177 -6.63 -2.72 -9.92
CA GLY A 177 -6.49 -3.38 -8.63
C GLY A 177 -5.08 -3.96 -8.46
N LEU A 178 -4.42 -3.66 -7.33
CA LEU A 178 -3.04 -4.11 -7.07
C LEU A 178 -2.86 -5.63 -6.98
N ALA A 179 -3.91 -6.36 -6.61
CA ALA A 179 -3.89 -7.81 -6.49
C ALA A 179 -4.22 -8.54 -7.79
N SER A 180 -4.46 -7.81 -8.89
CA SER A 180 -4.83 -8.40 -10.19
C SER A 180 -3.73 -9.31 -10.76
N SER A 181 -2.46 -8.97 -10.52
CA SER A 181 -1.29 -9.70 -11.02
C SER A 181 -0.48 -10.44 -9.96
N LEU A 182 -0.92 -10.43 -8.69
CA LEU A 182 -0.15 -11.04 -7.61
C LEU A 182 -0.29 -12.55 -7.59
N ALA A 183 0.84 -13.24 -7.45
CA ALA A 183 0.86 -14.67 -7.21
C ALA A 183 0.43 -14.95 -5.75
N VAL A 184 -0.73 -15.57 -5.58
CA VAL A 184 -1.28 -15.93 -4.27
C VAL A 184 -1.31 -17.44 -4.10
N ARG A 185 -0.81 -17.93 -2.97
CA ARG A 185 -0.79 -19.35 -2.62
C ARG A 185 -1.30 -19.57 -1.21
N THR A 186 -2.18 -20.56 -1.03
CA THR A 186 -2.50 -21.08 0.31
C THR A 186 -1.37 -21.96 0.81
N ILE A 187 -0.93 -21.69 2.03
CA ILE A 187 0.04 -22.49 2.77
C ILE A 187 -0.73 -23.40 3.72
N TYR A 188 -0.38 -24.67 3.72
CA TYR A 188 -1.01 -25.68 4.55
C TYR A 188 -0.04 -26.17 5.63
N THR A 189 -0.55 -26.82 6.68
CA THR A 189 0.30 -27.42 7.73
C THR A 189 1.37 -28.37 7.20
N ARG A 190 1.11 -29.11 6.12
CA ARG A 190 2.11 -29.96 5.45
C ARG A 190 3.27 -29.18 4.84
N ASP A 191 3.07 -27.91 4.51
CA ASP A 191 4.10 -27.07 3.88
C ASP A 191 5.14 -26.62 4.91
N LEU A 192 4.77 -26.56 6.20
CA LEU A 192 5.69 -26.19 7.29
C LEU A 192 6.50 -27.37 7.85
N ARG A 193 6.22 -28.61 7.44
CA ARG A 193 6.94 -29.79 7.93
C ARG A 193 8.08 -30.15 6.96
N PRO A 194 9.29 -30.47 7.46
CA PRO A 194 10.33 -31.06 6.63
C PRO A 194 9.81 -32.32 5.95
N ALA A 195 10.18 -32.55 4.70
CA ALA A 195 9.76 -33.73 3.96
C ALA A 195 10.36 -34.99 4.60
N ILE A 196 9.55 -35.78 5.32
CA ILE A 196 10.00 -37.03 5.95
C ILE A 196 10.40 -38.07 4.89
N ASP A 197 9.65 -38.14 3.78
CA ASP A 197 10.03 -38.87 2.55
C ASP A 197 9.38 -38.16 1.34
N PRO A 198 10.15 -37.69 0.34
CA PRO A 198 9.60 -37.05 -0.86
C PRO A 198 8.71 -37.97 -1.71
N ARG A 199 8.70 -39.29 -1.46
CA ARG A 199 7.88 -40.28 -2.18
C ARG A 199 6.50 -40.52 -1.57
N LEU A 200 6.27 -40.12 -0.32
CA LEU A 200 4.97 -40.30 0.34
C LEU A 200 4.04 -39.12 0.04
N PRO A 201 2.73 -39.36 -0.19
CA PRO A 201 1.76 -38.29 -0.30
C PRO A 201 1.75 -37.45 0.98
N ARG A 202 2.00 -36.14 0.85
CA ARG A 202 1.97 -35.20 1.99
C ARG A 202 0.57 -34.85 2.47
N GLN A 203 -0.47 -35.28 1.74
CA GLN A 203 -1.86 -35.04 2.11
C GLN A 203 -2.31 -36.06 3.15
N THR A 204 -2.51 -35.57 4.37
CA THR A 204 -3.21 -36.29 5.42
C THR A 204 -4.53 -35.58 5.71
N HIS A 205 -5.42 -36.23 6.44
CA HIS A 205 -6.67 -35.62 6.90
C HIS A 205 -6.45 -34.46 7.90
N GLU A 206 -5.22 -34.34 8.43
CA GLU A 206 -4.81 -33.26 9.35
C GLU A 206 -4.33 -32.01 8.60
N ASP A 207 -4.30 -32.04 7.27
CA ASP A 207 -3.73 -30.95 6.49
C ASP A 207 -4.69 -29.78 6.32
N VAL A 208 -4.51 -28.76 7.17
CA VAL A 208 -5.36 -27.57 7.22
C VAL A 208 -4.66 -26.36 6.61
N ALA A 209 -5.45 -25.48 5.99
CA ALA A 209 -4.96 -24.20 5.51
C ALA A 209 -4.50 -23.37 6.72
N LEU A 210 -3.22 -22.98 6.70
CA LEU A 210 -2.57 -22.26 7.79
C LEU A 210 -2.39 -20.78 7.47
N ALA A 211 -2.02 -20.45 6.24
CA ALA A 211 -1.70 -19.08 5.87
C ALA A 211 -1.97 -18.80 4.39
N THR A 212 -1.94 -17.52 4.00
CA THR A 212 -1.97 -17.08 2.60
C THR A 212 -0.67 -16.35 2.27
N PHE A 213 0.06 -16.82 1.28
CA PHE A 213 1.31 -16.22 0.81
C PHE A 213 1.08 -15.42 -0.48
N TYR A 214 1.45 -14.14 -0.46
CA TYR A 214 1.45 -13.22 -1.58
C TYR A 214 2.91 -13.00 -1.98
N SER A 215 3.32 -13.46 -3.15
CA SER A 215 4.70 -13.30 -3.61
C SER A 215 4.85 -11.97 -4.35
N ALA A 216 5.83 -11.18 -3.93
CA ALA A 216 6.30 -10.00 -4.66
C ALA A 216 7.52 -10.31 -5.56
N ALA A 217 8.02 -11.55 -5.51
CA ALA A 217 9.17 -11.97 -6.28
C ALA A 217 8.88 -11.83 -7.79
N SER A 218 9.86 -11.29 -8.50
CA SER A 218 9.79 -11.07 -9.94
C SER A 218 11.11 -11.44 -10.60
N LEU A 219 11.18 -11.34 -11.93
CA LEU A 219 12.45 -11.56 -12.66
C LEU A 219 13.50 -10.49 -12.31
N GLU A 220 13.07 -9.26 -11.99
CA GLU A 220 13.96 -8.15 -11.63
C GLU A 220 14.39 -8.22 -10.16
N HIS A 221 13.49 -8.71 -9.29
CA HIS A 221 13.71 -8.88 -7.86
C HIS A 221 13.33 -10.32 -7.46
N PRO A 222 14.22 -11.31 -7.69
CA PRO A 222 13.92 -12.72 -7.43
C PRO A 222 13.95 -13.08 -5.95
N GLN A 223 14.62 -12.28 -5.12
CA GLN A 223 14.58 -12.36 -3.67
C GLN A 223 13.89 -11.10 -3.14
N THR A 224 13.06 -11.26 -2.11
CA THR A 224 12.29 -10.16 -1.53
C THR A 224 12.31 -10.23 -0.02
N PRO A 225 12.27 -9.07 0.68
CA PRO A 225 11.84 -9.03 2.07
C PRO A 225 10.47 -9.69 2.24
N VAL A 226 10.15 -10.12 3.45
CA VAL A 226 8.84 -10.71 3.75
C VAL A 226 8.18 -10.02 4.94
N VAL A 227 6.87 -9.82 4.86
CA VAL A 227 6.05 -9.35 5.96
C VAL A 227 5.20 -10.51 6.49
N LEU A 228 5.44 -10.89 7.74
CA LEU A 228 4.57 -11.77 8.51
C LEU A 228 3.38 -10.95 9.01
N MET A 229 2.21 -11.19 8.42
CA MET A 229 0.99 -10.43 8.70
C MET A 229 0.04 -11.26 9.55
N PHE A 230 -0.29 -10.77 10.75
CA PHE A 230 -1.42 -11.28 11.50
C PHE A 230 -2.66 -10.47 11.14
N ASP A 231 -3.73 -11.14 10.70
CA ASP A 231 -4.99 -10.48 10.34
C ASP A 231 -6.15 -11.47 10.35
N ASP A 232 -7.38 -10.95 10.39
CA ASP A 232 -8.59 -11.77 10.34
C ASP A 232 -8.72 -12.54 9.01
N ALA A 233 -9.21 -13.77 9.08
CA ALA A 233 -9.47 -14.61 7.92
C ALA A 233 -10.77 -14.26 7.19
N ARG A 234 -11.64 -13.47 7.83
CA ARG A 234 -12.94 -13.09 7.25
C ARG A 234 -12.75 -12.38 5.91
N PRO A 235 -13.54 -12.71 4.89
CA PRO A 235 -13.47 -12.00 3.61
C PRO A 235 -13.68 -10.49 3.78
N GLY A 236 -12.79 -9.68 3.23
CA GLY A 236 -12.76 -8.23 3.40
C GLY A 236 -12.17 -7.73 4.72
N ALA A 237 -11.46 -8.59 5.44
CA ALA A 237 -10.54 -8.16 6.49
C ALA A 237 -9.37 -7.33 5.92
N SER A 238 -8.57 -6.72 6.79
CA SER A 238 -7.57 -5.72 6.40
C SER A 238 -6.54 -6.28 5.40
N GLY A 239 -6.14 -7.52 5.56
CA GLY A 239 -5.13 -8.22 4.79
C GLY A 239 -5.49 -8.41 3.33
N ASP A 240 -6.78 -8.45 2.98
CA ASP A 240 -7.21 -8.48 1.58
C ASP A 240 -6.87 -7.16 0.85
N TYR A 241 -6.69 -6.06 1.58
CA TYR A 241 -6.29 -4.74 1.06
C TYR A 241 -4.82 -4.42 1.31
N VAL A 242 -4.32 -4.77 2.49
CA VAL A 242 -2.96 -4.44 2.97
C VAL A 242 -1.90 -5.31 2.28
N ALA A 243 -2.14 -6.62 2.14
CA ALA A 243 -1.13 -7.53 1.58
C ALA A 243 -0.74 -7.16 0.13
N PRO A 244 -1.69 -6.82 -0.77
CA PRO A 244 -1.34 -6.37 -2.11
C PRO A 244 -0.55 -5.05 -2.15
N VAL A 245 -0.81 -4.14 -1.21
CA VAL A 245 -0.08 -2.87 -1.11
C VAL A 245 1.35 -3.11 -0.67
N ILE A 246 1.57 -3.97 0.33
CA ILE A 246 2.92 -4.37 0.76
C ILE A 246 3.67 -5.06 -0.39
N ALA A 247 3.01 -5.96 -1.13
CA ALA A 247 3.60 -6.61 -2.30
C ALA A 247 3.99 -5.61 -3.39
N GLN A 248 3.22 -4.53 -3.57
CA GLN A 248 3.55 -3.45 -4.50
C GLN A 248 4.80 -2.66 -4.09
N PHE A 249 5.17 -2.65 -2.81
CA PHE A 249 6.45 -2.12 -2.34
C PHE A 249 7.62 -3.10 -2.48
N GLY A 250 7.38 -4.29 -3.07
CA GLY A 250 8.41 -5.29 -3.36
C GLY A 250 8.64 -6.30 -2.24
N ALA A 251 7.81 -6.31 -1.19
CA ALA A 251 7.92 -7.29 -0.09
C ALA A 251 6.84 -8.37 -0.20
N SER A 252 7.24 -9.63 -0.16
CA SER A 252 6.29 -10.74 -0.09
C SER A 252 5.52 -10.71 1.25
N VAL A 253 4.31 -11.27 1.30
CA VAL A 253 3.47 -11.26 2.52
C VAL A 253 3.04 -12.67 2.85
N LEU A 254 3.25 -13.09 4.10
CA LEU A 254 2.64 -14.30 4.64
C LEU A 254 1.59 -13.91 5.66
N ARG A 255 0.31 -13.99 5.28
CA ARG A 255 -0.82 -13.72 6.15
C ARG A 255 -1.19 -14.95 6.97
N ILE A 256 -1.03 -14.85 8.28
CA ILE A 256 -1.52 -15.81 9.27
C ILE A 256 -2.90 -15.35 9.75
N PRO A 257 -3.95 -16.16 9.56
CA PRO A 257 -5.30 -15.85 9.98
C PRO A 257 -5.42 -15.85 11.51
N VAL A 258 -6.01 -14.79 12.04
CA VAL A 258 -6.31 -14.62 13.46
C VAL A 258 -7.71 -14.03 13.58
N ALA A 259 -8.68 -14.85 13.98
CA ALA A 259 -10.06 -14.40 14.11
C ALA A 259 -10.19 -13.27 15.15
N ALA A 260 -10.80 -12.14 14.78
CA ALA A 260 -11.09 -11.06 15.71
C ALA A 260 -12.44 -11.30 16.42
N ALA A 261 -12.53 -10.82 17.66
CA ALA A 261 -13.78 -10.75 18.41
C ALA A 261 -14.72 -9.68 17.81
N ALA A 262 -15.99 -9.73 18.21
CA ALA A 262 -17.01 -8.80 17.73
C ALA A 262 -16.74 -7.33 18.12
N ASP A 263 -15.94 -7.09 19.16
CA ASP A 263 -15.52 -5.74 19.56
C ASP A 263 -14.43 -5.14 18.66
N GLY A 264 -13.80 -5.93 17.78
CA GLY A 264 -12.72 -5.49 16.90
C GLY A 264 -11.36 -5.27 17.60
N VAL A 265 -11.29 -5.50 18.91
CA VAL A 265 -10.11 -5.22 19.75
C VAL A 265 -9.46 -6.51 20.27
N ARG A 266 -10.25 -7.52 20.61
CA ARG A 266 -9.72 -8.80 21.11
C ARG A 266 -9.61 -9.82 20.00
N SER A 267 -8.68 -10.75 20.15
CA SER A 267 -8.62 -11.96 19.32
C SER A 267 -9.54 -13.04 19.88
N THR A 268 -10.03 -13.91 19.01
CA THR A 268 -10.67 -15.19 19.33
C THR A 268 -9.83 -16.38 18.86
N GLY A 269 -8.79 -16.13 18.06
CA GLY A 269 -7.84 -17.13 17.59
C GLY A 269 -6.74 -17.40 18.61
N ILE A 270 -6.18 -18.63 18.56
CA ILE A 270 -5.03 -19.04 19.35
C ILE A 270 -3.84 -19.23 18.40
N VAL A 271 -2.68 -18.71 18.79
CA VAL A 271 -1.40 -18.89 18.10
C VAL A 271 -0.40 -19.49 19.08
N ALA A 272 0.26 -20.57 18.67
CA ALA A 272 1.37 -21.15 19.43
C ALA A 272 2.71 -20.62 18.88
N ASP A 273 3.68 -20.44 19.77
CA ASP A 273 5.07 -20.13 19.41
C ASP A 273 5.66 -21.13 18.40
N THR A 274 5.38 -22.42 18.58
CA THR A 274 5.80 -23.49 17.67
C THR A 274 5.27 -23.31 16.25
N THR A 275 4.07 -22.79 16.08
CA THR A 275 3.52 -22.46 14.75
C THR A 275 4.30 -21.33 14.11
N VAL A 276 4.60 -20.27 14.87
CA VAL A 276 5.36 -19.12 14.36
C VAL A 276 6.82 -19.51 14.07
N GLN A 277 7.43 -20.35 14.91
CA GLN A 277 8.75 -20.92 14.67
C GLN A 277 8.79 -21.73 13.36
N ALA A 278 7.81 -22.62 13.16
CA ALA A 278 7.72 -23.41 11.93
C ALA A 278 7.52 -22.54 10.68
N VAL A 279 6.83 -21.40 10.82
CA VAL A 279 6.74 -20.39 9.75
C VAL A 279 8.10 -19.76 9.45
N PHE A 280 8.86 -19.36 10.46
CA PHE A 280 10.21 -18.81 10.26
C PHE A 280 11.16 -19.83 9.63
N ASP A 281 11.06 -21.09 10.02
CA ASP A 281 11.86 -22.17 9.46
C ASP A 281 11.49 -22.40 7.99
N TRP A 282 10.20 -22.44 7.67
CA TRP A 282 9.73 -22.49 6.28
C TRP A 282 10.21 -21.30 5.44
N LEU A 283 10.15 -20.07 5.97
CA LEU A 283 10.67 -18.88 5.29
C LEU A 283 12.19 -18.99 5.05
N SER A 284 12.93 -19.58 5.98
CA SER A 284 14.39 -19.77 5.86
C SER A 284 14.81 -20.85 4.85
N GLU A 285 13.89 -21.68 4.37
CA GLU A 285 14.16 -22.64 3.31
C GLU A 285 13.85 -22.07 1.92
N ARG A 286 13.27 -20.87 1.84
CA ARG A 286 12.84 -20.27 0.58
C ARG A 286 13.97 -19.48 -0.10
N PRO A 287 14.33 -19.79 -1.36
CA PRO A 287 15.34 -19.03 -2.08
C PRO A 287 14.85 -17.65 -2.53
N ASP A 288 13.54 -17.41 -2.57
CA ASP A 288 12.92 -16.15 -2.99
C ASP A 288 12.68 -15.16 -1.83
N ILE A 289 13.12 -15.51 -0.61
CA ILE A 289 12.95 -14.68 0.59
C ILE A 289 14.31 -14.25 1.15
N GLU A 290 14.41 -12.96 1.50
CA GLU A 290 15.53 -12.39 2.23
C GLU A 290 15.33 -12.59 3.74
N GLN A 291 16.08 -13.52 4.31
CA GLN A 291 15.85 -14.02 5.68
C GLN A 291 16.18 -12.98 6.77
N ASP A 292 17.07 -12.04 6.46
CA ASP A 292 17.48 -10.98 7.39
C ASP A 292 16.52 -9.77 7.34
N ARG A 293 15.49 -9.81 6.49
CA ARG A 293 14.53 -8.72 6.24
C ARG A 293 13.09 -9.18 6.42
N VAL A 294 12.82 -9.80 7.55
CA VAL A 294 11.46 -10.18 7.96
C VAL A 294 10.83 -9.07 8.79
N PHE A 295 9.70 -8.54 8.33
CA PHE A 295 8.90 -7.57 9.06
C PHE A 295 7.68 -8.25 9.66
N VAL A 296 7.10 -7.68 10.71
CA VAL A 296 5.81 -8.11 11.25
C VAL A 296 4.79 -7.00 11.10
N TYR A 297 3.56 -7.38 10.74
CA TYR A 297 2.43 -6.47 10.62
C TYR A 297 1.23 -6.98 11.41
N GLY A 298 0.53 -6.10 12.11
CA GLY A 298 -0.77 -6.40 12.72
C GLY A 298 -1.51 -5.14 13.17
N THR A 299 -2.84 -5.15 13.07
CA THR A 299 -3.67 -3.97 13.39
C THR A 299 -4.93 -4.36 14.14
N GLY A 300 -5.48 -3.42 14.94
CA GLY A 300 -6.66 -3.69 15.76
C GLY A 300 -6.44 -4.92 16.65
N ALA A 301 -7.33 -5.91 16.56
CA ALA A 301 -7.20 -7.17 17.30
C ALA A 301 -5.92 -7.96 17.03
N ALA A 302 -5.31 -7.82 15.86
CA ALA A 302 -4.11 -8.57 15.49
C ALA A 302 -2.80 -7.90 15.95
N GLU A 303 -2.86 -6.64 16.40
CA GLU A 303 -1.67 -5.92 16.87
C GLU A 303 -0.97 -6.63 18.03
N GLN A 304 -1.72 -7.12 19.01
CA GLN A 304 -1.17 -7.84 20.17
C GLN A 304 -0.31 -9.05 19.76
N LEU A 305 -0.66 -9.72 18.66
CA LEU A 305 0.08 -10.87 18.15
C LEU A 305 1.30 -10.45 17.34
N ALA A 306 1.21 -9.35 16.60
CA ALA A 306 2.35 -8.76 15.91
C ALA A 306 3.43 -8.30 16.89
N VAL A 307 3.02 -7.60 17.97
CA VAL A 307 3.94 -7.15 19.03
C VAL A 307 4.50 -8.34 19.81
N TRP A 308 3.67 -9.33 20.16
CA TRP A 308 4.16 -10.55 20.79
C TRP A 308 5.20 -11.26 19.91
N ALA A 309 4.92 -11.47 18.62
CA ALA A 309 5.87 -12.11 17.71
C ALA A 309 7.20 -11.34 17.62
N ALA A 310 7.12 -10.00 17.48
CA ALA A 310 8.29 -9.11 17.45
C ALA A 310 9.17 -9.21 18.69
N THR A 311 8.57 -9.37 19.86
CA THR A 311 9.28 -9.45 21.13
C THR A 311 9.75 -10.86 21.49
N ARG A 312 9.04 -11.90 21.00
CA ARG A 312 9.40 -13.30 21.24
C ARG A 312 10.49 -13.81 20.31
N PHE A 313 10.55 -13.30 19.08
CA PHE A 313 11.51 -13.71 18.05
C PHE A 313 12.38 -12.55 17.55
N PRO A 314 13.03 -11.78 18.44
CA PRO A 314 13.71 -10.53 18.07
C PRO A 314 14.83 -10.76 17.05
N SER A 315 15.57 -11.86 17.15
CA SER A 315 16.66 -12.19 16.22
C SER A 315 16.19 -12.67 14.84
N ARG A 316 14.87 -12.85 14.63
CA ARG A 316 14.27 -13.26 13.35
C ARG A 316 13.46 -12.14 12.72
N ILE A 317 13.32 -10.99 13.38
CA ILE A 317 12.42 -9.91 12.97
C ILE A 317 13.23 -8.62 12.84
N HIS A 318 13.29 -8.13 11.61
CA HIS A 318 13.93 -6.88 11.26
C HIS A 318 13.06 -5.67 11.59
N GLY A 319 11.75 -5.69 11.41
CA GLY A 319 10.91 -4.50 11.64
C GLY A 319 9.48 -4.80 12.05
N LEU A 320 8.78 -3.78 12.54
CA LEU A 320 7.42 -3.89 13.09
C LEU A 320 6.52 -2.77 12.59
N PHE A 321 5.36 -3.11 12.04
CA PHE A 321 4.34 -2.16 11.59
C PHE A 321 3.01 -2.47 12.28
N VAL A 322 2.57 -1.59 13.17
CA VAL A 322 1.33 -1.80 13.92
C VAL A 322 0.49 -0.53 14.01
N ALA A 323 -0.83 -0.71 14.11
CA ALA A 323 -1.75 0.41 14.22
C ALA A 323 -3.11 0.05 14.84
N GLY A 324 -3.63 0.98 15.63
CA GLY A 324 -5.03 1.00 16.09
C GLY A 324 -5.42 -0.09 17.08
N GLY A 325 -4.49 -0.93 17.54
CA GLY A 325 -4.75 -1.99 18.50
C GLY A 325 -4.15 -1.74 19.88
N ALA A 326 -4.25 -2.78 20.72
CA ALA A 326 -3.54 -2.87 21.99
C ALA A 326 -2.29 -3.76 21.80
N PRO A 327 -1.10 -3.31 22.22
CA PRO A 327 0.14 -4.07 22.11
C PRO A 327 0.29 -5.14 23.20
N ALA A 328 -0.47 -5.03 24.30
CA ALA A 328 -0.55 -6.04 25.35
C ALA A 328 -1.46 -7.19 24.93
N LEU A 329 -1.18 -8.39 25.42
CA LEU A 329 -2.07 -9.55 25.21
C LEU A 329 -3.39 -9.32 25.96
N LEU A 330 -4.49 -9.40 25.22
CA LEU A 330 -5.84 -9.32 25.75
C LEU A 330 -6.45 -10.71 25.79
N CYS A 331 -7.09 -11.05 26.91
CA CYS A 331 -7.63 -12.39 27.07
C CYS A 331 -8.75 -12.67 26.06
N LEU A 332 -8.80 -13.92 25.58
CA LEU A 332 -9.90 -14.42 24.76
C LEU A 332 -11.24 -14.18 25.49
N PRO A 333 -12.25 -13.58 24.83
CA PRO A 333 -13.52 -13.24 25.46
C PRO A 333 -14.21 -14.43 26.15
N ALA A 334 -14.05 -15.64 25.61
CA ALA A 334 -14.74 -16.84 26.08
C ALA A 334 -14.02 -17.58 27.22
N ALA A 335 -12.70 -17.41 27.37
CA ALA A 335 -11.88 -18.33 28.18
C ALA A 335 -10.96 -17.63 29.19
N ARG A 336 -10.84 -16.30 29.17
CA ARG A 336 -9.91 -15.53 30.04
C ARG A 336 -8.45 -16.04 29.99
N VAL A 337 -8.06 -16.64 28.87
CA VAL A 337 -6.67 -17.06 28.58
C VAL A 337 -6.10 -16.17 27.48
N ALA A 338 -4.78 -16.04 27.40
CA ALA A 338 -4.15 -15.32 26.29
C ALA A 338 -4.43 -16.01 24.94
N PRO A 339 -4.43 -15.24 23.84
CA PRO A 339 -4.50 -15.79 22.48
C PRO A 339 -3.18 -16.46 22.07
N VAL A 340 -2.20 -16.55 22.97
CA VAL A 340 -0.85 -17.02 22.72
C VAL A 340 -0.44 -18.05 23.76
N PHE A 341 0.24 -19.09 23.28
CA PHE A 341 0.86 -20.12 24.10
C PHE A 341 2.35 -20.23 23.79
N GLU A 342 3.15 -20.36 24.84
CA GLU A 342 4.60 -20.62 24.79
C GLU A 342 4.88 -21.92 25.54
N ASP A 343 5.55 -22.87 24.89
CA ASP A 343 5.82 -24.20 25.47
C ASP A 343 4.57 -24.86 26.09
N SER A 344 3.42 -24.72 25.41
CA SER A 344 2.09 -25.18 25.87
C SER A 344 1.53 -24.45 27.10
N SER A 345 2.19 -23.40 27.59
CA SER A 345 1.72 -22.56 28.69
C SER A 345 1.08 -21.27 28.16
N GLY A 346 -0.10 -20.93 28.66
CA GLY A 346 -0.75 -19.66 28.33
C GLY A 346 -0.01 -18.48 28.97
N LEU A 347 0.14 -17.39 28.22
CA LEU A 347 0.74 -16.17 28.74
C LEU A 347 -0.23 -15.35 29.61
N PRO A 348 0.26 -14.44 30.46
CA PRO A 348 -0.58 -13.44 31.12
C PRO A 348 -1.30 -12.56 30.09
N CYS A 349 -2.53 -12.16 30.39
CA CYS A 349 -3.33 -11.29 29.55
C CYS A 349 -4.20 -10.34 30.38
N LEU A 350 -4.61 -9.24 29.76
CA LEU A 350 -5.54 -8.27 30.34
C LEU A 350 -6.97 -8.57 29.89
N THR A 351 -7.94 -8.42 30.78
CA THR A 351 -9.36 -8.54 30.43
C THR A 351 -9.96 -7.24 29.91
N ASP A 352 -9.36 -6.11 30.26
CA ASP A 352 -9.77 -4.77 29.86
C ASP A 352 -8.76 -4.19 28.85
N ALA A 353 -9.27 -3.68 27.74
CA ALA A 353 -8.49 -3.03 26.71
C ALA A 353 -8.52 -1.49 26.83
N GLU A 354 -9.45 -0.92 27.59
CA GLU A 354 -9.60 0.52 27.74
C GLU A 354 -8.53 1.10 28.68
N THR A 355 -8.20 0.38 29.75
CA THR A 355 -7.16 0.79 30.69
C THR A 355 -5.77 0.38 30.21
N VAL A 356 -4.92 1.36 29.92
CA VAL A 356 -3.51 1.11 29.60
C VAL A 356 -2.76 0.67 30.87
N VAL A 357 -2.13 -0.49 30.81
CA VAL A 357 -1.27 -1.02 31.87
C VAL A 357 0.17 -1.07 31.33
N PRO A 358 1.02 -0.06 31.59
CA PRO A 358 2.34 0.02 30.97
C PRO A 358 3.24 -1.20 31.24
N SER A 359 3.13 -1.80 32.43
CA SER A 359 3.90 -3.01 32.78
C SER A 359 3.48 -4.27 32.01
N ALA A 360 2.34 -4.24 31.32
CA ALA A 360 1.87 -5.34 30.48
C ALA A 360 2.24 -5.15 29.00
N VAL A 361 2.86 -4.02 28.62
CA VAL A 361 3.30 -3.76 27.26
C VAL A 361 4.68 -4.39 27.03
N PRO A 362 4.83 -5.34 26.09
CA PRO A 362 6.12 -5.93 25.78
C PRO A 362 7.10 -4.88 25.26
N SER A 363 8.39 -5.00 25.61
CA SER A 363 9.41 -4.10 25.07
C SER A 363 9.81 -4.48 23.66
N ILE A 364 9.64 -3.53 22.73
CA ILE A 364 10.06 -3.66 21.33
C ILE A 364 11.48 -3.13 21.07
N ASP A 365 12.28 -2.91 22.12
CA ASP A 365 13.68 -2.49 21.94
C ASP A 365 14.53 -3.56 21.25
N GLY A 366 14.15 -4.83 21.36
CA GLY A 366 14.81 -5.94 20.67
C GLY A 366 14.60 -6.00 19.15
N VAL A 367 13.71 -5.19 18.56
CA VAL A 367 13.50 -5.14 17.11
C VAL A 367 14.65 -4.36 16.46
N ASP A 368 15.45 -4.95 15.58
CA ASP A 368 16.68 -4.29 15.13
C ASP A 368 16.44 -3.08 14.21
N GLY A 369 15.53 -3.23 13.25
CA GLY A 369 15.22 -2.25 12.21
C GLY A 369 14.01 -1.35 12.54
N PRO A 370 13.29 -0.87 11.51
CA PRO A 370 12.33 0.21 11.66
C PRO A 370 11.01 -0.23 12.31
N VAL A 371 10.47 0.65 13.15
CA VAL A 371 9.16 0.50 13.77
C VAL A 371 8.20 1.60 13.32
N VAL A 372 7.02 1.24 12.80
CA VAL A 372 5.94 2.18 12.46
C VAL A 372 4.74 1.91 13.36
N LEU A 373 4.39 2.90 14.18
CA LEU A 373 3.25 2.88 15.10
C LEU A 373 2.23 3.94 14.69
N ALA A 374 0.94 3.61 14.65
CA ALA A 374 -0.10 4.57 14.33
C ALA A 374 -1.41 4.39 15.11
N CYS A 375 -2.13 5.49 15.32
CA CYS A 375 -3.48 5.49 15.88
C CYS A 375 -4.23 6.76 15.47
N GLY A 376 -5.55 6.75 15.60
CA GLY A 376 -6.40 7.92 15.50
C GLY A 376 -6.89 8.40 16.87
N THR A 377 -6.92 9.72 17.12
CA THR A 377 -7.38 10.27 18.40
C THR A 377 -8.89 10.18 18.61
N GLN A 378 -9.65 9.90 17.54
CA GLN A 378 -11.11 9.67 17.56
C GLN A 378 -11.46 8.21 17.25
N ASP A 379 -10.62 7.29 17.71
CA ASP A 379 -10.86 5.85 17.59
C ASP A 379 -12.04 5.43 18.48
N ALA A 380 -13.21 5.21 17.87
CA ALA A 380 -14.39 4.73 18.58
C ALA A 380 -14.35 3.22 18.88
N THR A 381 -13.48 2.46 18.23
CA THR A 381 -13.34 1.01 18.44
C THR A 381 -12.45 0.75 19.66
N LEU A 382 -11.36 1.51 19.78
CA LEU A 382 -10.47 1.48 20.94
C LEU A 382 -10.07 2.92 21.31
N PRO A 383 -10.84 3.61 22.17
CA PRO A 383 -10.53 5.00 22.56
C PRO A 383 -9.14 5.18 23.19
N SER A 384 -8.60 4.12 23.78
CA SER A 384 -7.26 4.09 24.37
C SER A 384 -6.13 3.79 23.37
N SER A 385 -6.42 3.59 22.08
CA SER A 385 -5.43 3.12 21.10
C SER A 385 -4.18 4.00 21.04
N CYS A 386 -4.33 5.33 21.05
CA CYS A 386 -3.17 6.22 21.10
C CYS A 386 -2.40 6.21 22.43
N ALA A 387 -3.06 5.92 23.55
CA ALA A 387 -2.36 5.75 24.83
C ALA A 387 -1.56 4.45 24.84
N TRP A 388 -2.11 3.37 24.27
CA TRP A 388 -1.41 2.12 24.02
C TRP A 388 -0.18 2.29 23.11
N GLN A 389 -0.33 2.97 21.97
CA GLN A 389 0.79 3.26 21.05
C GLN A 389 1.89 4.09 21.71
N ARG A 390 1.55 5.05 22.58
CA ARG A 390 2.55 5.80 23.36
C ARG A 390 3.27 4.91 24.37
N SER A 391 2.54 4.02 25.04
CA SER A 391 3.16 3.07 25.96
C SER A 391 4.10 2.11 25.25
N LEU A 392 3.76 1.63 24.05
CA LEU A 392 4.64 0.79 23.24
C LEU A 392 5.88 1.55 22.77
N ALA A 393 5.70 2.75 22.22
CA ALA A 393 6.80 3.61 21.79
C ALA A 393 7.80 3.88 22.92
N ALA A 394 7.31 4.07 24.15
CA ALA A 394 8.15 4.33 25.32
C ALA A 394 9.01 3.12 25.76
N THR A 395 8.76 1.92 25.21
CA THR A 395 9.57 0.73 25.53
C THR A 395 10.84 0.59 24.69
N ARG A 396 11.09 1.52 23.76
CA ARG A 396 12.19 1.49 22.79
C ARG A 396 12.84 2.87 22.66
N GLU A 397 14.15 2.89 22.54
CA GLU A 397 14.89 4.09 22.18
C GLU A 397 14.67 4.43 20.69
N PRO A 398 14.28 5.67 20.32
CA PRO A 398 14.00 6.04 18.93
C PRO A 398 15.19 5.76 17.99
N ARG A 399 14.96 5.01 16.92
CA ARG A 399 16.00 4.68 15.91
C ARG A 399 15.72 5.30 14.54
N PRO A 400 16.75 5.45 13.68
CA PRO A 400 16.54 5.86 12.30
C PRO A 400 15.57 4.91 11.58
N GLY A 401 14.52 5.49 10.99
CA GLY A 401 13.43 4.73 10.34
C GLY A 401 12.16 4.69 11.17
N ASP A 402 12.25 4.76 12.50
CA ASP A 402 11.09 4.69 13.39
C ASP A 402 10.13 5.85 13.13
N ARG A 403 8.82 5.57 13.13
CA ARG A 403 7.76 6.56 12.96
C ARG A 403 6.61 6.28 13.92
N THR A 404 6.20 7.33 14.63
CA THR A 404 4.99 7.32 15.46
C THR A 404 3.99 8.33 14.91
N ILE A 405 2.76 7.88 14.69
CA ILE A 405 1.69 8.67 14.06
C ILE A 405 0.51 8.71 15.01
N TYR A 406 0.39 9.81 15.75
CA TYR A 406 -0.78 10.11 16.58
C TYR A 406 -1.68 11.07 15.80
N ALA A 407 -2.59 10.53 14.99
CA ALA A 407 -3.34 11.32 14.02
C ALA A 407 -4.55 12.00 14.68
N ASP A 408 -4.48 13.32 14.81
CA ASP A 408 -5.57 14.09 15.39
C ASP A 408 -6.82 14.09 14.51
N GLY A 409 -7.99 13.85 15.10
CA GLY A 409 -9.27 13.74 14.40
C GLY A 409 -9.45 12.44 13.60
N ALA A 410 -8.43 11.59 13.49
CA ALA A 410 -8.54 10.34 12.76
C ALA A 410 -9.29 9.27 13.56
N THR A 411 -10.01 8.42 12.84
CA THR A 411 -10.74 7.26 13.38
C THR A 411 -9.90 5.98 13.34
N HIS A 412 -10.45 4.85 13.80
CA HIS A 412 -9.78 3.54 13.90
C HIS A 412 -8.95 3.06 12.67
N PRO A 413 -9.44 3.15 11.41
CA PRO A 413 -8.83 2.47 10.27
C PRO A 413 -7.70 3.29 9.62
N VAL A 414 -6.68 3.66 10.41
CA VAL A 414 -5.52 4.44 9.97
C VAL A 414 -4.53 3.65 9.12
N SER A 415 -4.62 2.31 9.11
CA SER A 415 -3.76 1.42 8.32
C SER A 415 -4.43 0.89 7.04
N VAL A 416 -5.71 1.16 6.84
CA VAL A 416 -6.38 0.83 5.57
C VAL A 416 -5.68 1.60 4.44
N PRO A 417 -5.42 0.99 3.27
CA PRO A 417 -4.77 1.68 2.16
C PRO A 417 -5.44 3.02 1.80
N PRO A 418 -4.64 4.08 1.55
CA PRO A 418 -5.17 5.39 1.19
C PRO A 418 -5.84 5.33 -0.19
N GLY A 419 -6.80 6.22 -0.41
CA GLY A 419 -7.61 6.35 -1.61
C GLY A 419 -8.88 5.49 -1.60
N LEU A 420 -8.98 4.50 -0.70
CA LEU A 420 -10.13 3.61 -0.65
C LEU A 420 -11.35 4.28 -0.01
N PRO A 421 -12.53 4.23 -0.66
CA PRO A 421 -13.77 4.74 -0.09
C PRO A 421 -14.43 3.75 0.88
N ILE A 422 -13.61 3.10 1.71
CA ILE A 422 -14.05 2.13 2.72
C ILE A 422 -13.61 2.58 4.11
N ALA A 423 -14.38 2.18 5.13
CA ALA A 423 -14.10 2.46 6.52
C ALA A 423 -13.83 3.96 6.81
N LEU A 424 -14.51 4.85 6.09
CA LEU A 424 -14.48 6.29 6.33
C LEU A 424 -15.90 6.79 6.64
N PRO A 425 -16.06 7.75 7.55
CA PRO A 425 -17.35 8.37 7.78
C PRO A 425 -17.83 9.14 6.53
N ALA A 426 -19.13 9.39 6.44
CA ALA A 426 -19.71 10.11 5.30
C ALA A 426 -19.14 11.53 5.16
N THR A 427 -18.84 12.19 6.29
CA THR A 427 -18.20 13.50 6.39
C THR A 427 -17.09 13.43 7.42
N GLY A 428 -16.07 14.30 7.31
CA GLY A 428 -14.99 14.35 8.29
C GLY A 428 -13.98 13.20 8.20
N GLY A 429 -13.94 12.46 7.08
CA GLY A 429 -12.98 11.37 6.89
C GLY A 429 -11.55 11.81 6.54
N GLN A 430 -11.34 13.10 6.26
CA GLN A 430 -10.06 13.63 5.79
C GLN A 430 -8.90 13.46 6.78
N PRO A 431 -9.07 13.62 8.11
CA PRO A 431 -7.99 13.31 9.06
C PRO A 431 -7.57 11.85 9.03
N THR A 432 -8.53 10.91 8.95
CA THR A 432 -8.23 9.47 8.80
C THR A 432 -7.50 9.20 7.49
N GLU A 433 -7.90 9.82 6.38
CA GLU A 433 -7.21 9.64 5.10
C GLU A 433 -5.76 10.15 5.14
N LYS A 434 -5.52 11.31 5.76
CA LYS A 434 -4.16 11.81 6.01
C LYS A 434 -3.33 10.85 6.86
N ALA A 435 -3.95 10.24 7.89
CA ALA A 435 -3.29 9.24 8.71
C ALA A 435 -2.89 8.00 7.90
N ARG A 436 -3.77 7.53 7.01
CA ARG A 436 -3.47 6.42 6.08
C ARG A 436 -2.31 6.75 5.17
N ILE A 437 -2.29 7.94 4.57
CA ILE A 437 -1.17 8.41 3.74
C ILE A 437 0.12 8.44 4.55
N ALA A 438 0.11 9.01 5.76
CA ALA A 438 1.31 9.08 6.61
C ALA A 438 1.83 7.70 7.00
N PHE A 439 0.94 6.77 7.38
CA PHE A 439 1.28 5.40 7.74
C PHE A 439 1.92 4.66 6.56
N TRP A 440 1.26 4.69 5.40
CA TRP A 440 1.75 3.97 4.22
C TRP A 440 2.98 4.61 3.58
N ASN A 441 3.18 5.92 3.71
CA ASN A 441 4.45 6.55 3.35
C ASN A 441 5.61 6.09 4.25
N ALA A 442 5.36 5.86 5.54
CA ALA A 442 6.36 5.31 6.45
C ALA A 442 6.69 3.85 6.11
N VAL A 443 5.67 2.99 6.04
CA VAL A 443 5.82 1.57 5.68
C VAL A 443 6.48 1.40 4.32
N GLY A 444 5.97 2.09 3.30
CA GLY A 444 6.49 2.01 1.94
C GLY A 444 7.94 2.46 1.82
N ARG A 445 8.32 3.55 2.51
CA ARG A 445 9.72 3.99 2.54
C ARG A 445 10.64 2.92 3.11
N ASP A 446 10.24 2.30 4.21
CA ASP A 446 11.11 1.36 4.93
C ASP A 446 11.18 0.01 4.20
N LEU A 447 10.09 -0.45 3.58
CA LEU A 447 10.10 -1.62 2.69
C LEU A 447 10.89 -1.35 1.40
N LEU A 448 10.72 -0.20 0.74
CA LEU A 448 11.49 0.13 -0.47
C LEU A 448 12.99 0.23 -0.17
N ARG A 449 13.37 0.77 1.00
CA ARG A 449 14.78 0.73 1.44
C ARG A 449 15.25 -0.71 1.61
N ALA A 450 14.41 -1.58 2.17
CA ALA A 450 14.70 -3.00 2.32
C ALA A 450 14.66 -3.79 0.99
N VAL A 451 14.21 -3.22 -0.12
CA VAL A 451 14.29 -3.86 -1.45
C VAL A 451 15.50 -3.34 -2.23
N LEU A 452 15.89 -2.07 -2.00
CA LEU A 452 16.92 -1.37 -2.79
C LEU A 452 18.31 -1.35 -2.16
N GLY A 453 18.39 -1.40 -0.83
CA GLY A 453 19.66 -1.47 -0.08
C GLY A 453 20.10 -2.90 0.14
#